data_AF-A0A1F6DBF8-F1
#
_entry.id   AF-A0A1F6DBF8-F1
#
_cell.length_a   1.000
_cell.length_b   1.000
_cell.length_c   1.000
_cell.angle_alpha   90.00
_cell.angle_beta   90.00
_cell.angle_gamma   90.00
#
_symmetry.space_group_name_H-M   'P 1'
#
loop_
_entity.id
_entity.type
_entity.pdbx_description
1 polymer ?
#
loop_
_entity_poly.entity_id
_entity_poly.type
_entity_poly.pdbx_seq_one_letter_code
_entity_poly.pdbx_strand_id
1 'polypeptide(L)'
;MEKNFDGWNIVKKQTNSGLQRLYTVREIWWCRIGVNIGTEQDGKGGLFLRPAIILHGFGSDACLVVPLTTSAREHPLRVPVGIVDEYPARANISQMRVIDTRRLVEKVGFLEKELFVKLRKAVKGLL
;
A
#
# COMPACT_ATOMS: atom_id res chain seq x y z
N MET A 1 8.05 20.01 7.18
CA MET A 1 7.11 19.45 8.18
C MET A 1 7.86 18.40 8.95
N GLU A 2 7.83 18.47 10.27
CA GLU A 2 8.51 17.50 11.14
C GLU A 2 7.80 16.14 11.06
N LYS A 3 8.58 15.06 10.94
CA LYS A 3 8.07 13.70 10.81
C LYS A 3 7.92 13.07 12.20
N ASN A 4 6.73 12.52 12.50
CA ASN A 4 6.45 11.90 13.80
C ASN A 4 6.96 10.44 13.86
N PHE A 5 8.28 10.26 13.97
CA PHE A 5 8.90 8.95 14.06
C PHE A 5 8.55 8.21 15.36
N ASP A 6 8.48 8.93 16.49
CA ASP A 6 8.19 8.32 17.80
C ASP A 6 6.77 7.78 17.88
N GLY A 7 5.79 8.55 17.39
CA GLY A 7 4.41 8.09 17.26
C GLY A 7 4.30 6.85 16.37
N TRP A 8 5.05 6.83 15.26
CA TRP A 8 5.11 5.64 14.41
C TRP A 8 5.71 4.43 15.15
N ASN A 9 6.75 4.61 15.96
CA ASN A 9 7.35 3.53 16.73
C ASN A 9 6.34 2.86 17.68
N ILE A 10 5.49 3.67 18.35
CA ILE A 10 4.41 3.16 19.20
C ILE A 10 3.45 2.28 18.40
N VAL A 11 2.93 2.79 17.28
CA VAL A 11 2.01 2.05 16.40
C VAL A 11 2.67 0.79 15.82
N LYS A 12 3.97 0.86 15.49
CA LYS A 12 4.74 -0.27 14.96
C LYS A 12 4.85 -1.41 15.98
N LYS A 13 5.11 -1.10 17.26
CA LYS A 13 5.14 -2.11 18.34
C LYS A 13 3.78 -2.78 18.52
N GLN A 14 2.70 -2.00 18.53
CA GLN A 14 1.32 -2.52 18.60
C GLN A 14 0.97 -3.39 17.37
N THR A 15 1.42 -3.00 16.19
CA THR A 15 1.22 -3.76 14.95
C THR A 15 1.95 -5.10 15.02
N ASN A 16 3.17 -5.13 15.57
CA ASN A 16 3.96 -6.34 15.72
C ASN A 16 3.30 -7.35 16.68
N SER A 17 2.66 -6.89 17.75
CA SER A 17 1.90 -7.77 18.67
C SER A 17 0.53 -8.20 18.15
N GLY A 18 0.11 -7.70 16.98
CA GLY A 18 -1.17 -8.05 16.37
C GLY A 18 -1.16 -9.41 15.68
N LEU A 19 -2.35 -9.86 15.27
CA LEU A 19 -2.54 -11.09 14.50
C LEU A 19 -2.35 -10.87 13.01
N GLN A 20 -1.85 -11.88 12.32
CA GLN A 20 -1.83 -11.90 10.86
C GLN A 20 -3.25 -11.80 10.28
N ARG A 21 -3.33 -11.33 9.04
CA ARG A 21 -4.59 -11.27 8.29
C ARG A 21 -4.50 -12.08 7.02
N LEU A 22 -5.56 -12.83 6.75
CA LEU A 22 -5.74 -13.48 5.45
C LEU A 22 -5.97 -12.42 4.39
N TYR A 23 -5.44 -12.68 3.21
CA TYR A 23 -5.49 -11.76 2.10
C TYR A 23 -5.50 -12.53 0.78
N THR A 24 -5.93 -11.85 -0.27
CA THR A 24 -5.81 -12.36 -1.64
C THR A 24 -5.22 -11.30 -2.57
N VAL A 25 -4.63 -11.77 -3.66
CA VAL A 25 -4.08 -10.89 -4.70
C VAL A 25 -5.21 -10.06 -5.31
N ARG A 26 -4.93 -8.80 -5.69
CA ARG A 26 -5.88 -7.75 -6.14
C ARG A 26 -6.64 -7.04 -5.05
N GLU A 27 -6.65 -7.53 -3.82
CA GLU A 27 -7.31 -6.80 -2.74
C GLU A 27 -6.63 -5.46 -2.49
N ILE A 28 -7.45 -4.47 -2.17
CA ILE A 28 -7.01 -3.16 -1.74
C ILE A 28 -7.24 -3.09 -0.24
N TRP A 29 -6.20 -2.75 0.48
CA TRP A 29 -6.22 -2.67 1.94
C TRP A 29 -5.68 -1.33 2.42
N TRP A 30 -6.30 -0.79 3.46
CA TRP A 30 -5.64 0.18 4.33
C TRP A 30 -4.51 -0.52 5.08
N CYS A 31 -3.28 -0.06 4.83
CA CYS A 31 -2.07 -0.64 5.39
C CYS A 31 -1.38 0.36 6.32
N ARG A 32 -0.87 -0.11 7.46
CA ARG A 32 0.08 0.64 8.30
C ARG A 32 1.42 0.75 7.58
N ILE A 33 1.57 1.83 6.82
CA ILE A 33 2.76 2.12 6.04
C ILE A 33 3.81 2.84 6.89
N GLY A 34 3.37 3.66 7.85
CA GLY A 34 4.27 4.31 8.79
C GLY A 34 4.86 5.62 8.30
N VAL A 35 5.82 6.12 9.07
CA VAL A 35 6.66 7.28 8.75
C VAL A 35 8.02 6.76 8.30
N ASN A 36 8.43 7.17 7.11
CA ASN A 36 9.62 6.68 6.41
C ASN A 36 10.61 7.82 6.14
N ILE A 37 11.75 7.47 5.57
CA ILE A 37 12.86 8.41 5.33
C ILE A 37 12.79 9.03 3.94
N GLY A 38 13.24 10.29 3.83
CA GLY A 38 13.38 10.99 2.55
C GLY A 38 12.11 10.96 1.69
N THR A 39 12.24 10.39 0.50
CA THR A 39 11.21 10.34 -0.56
C THR A 39 10.25 9.16 -0.45
N GLU A 40 10.48 8.25 0.50
CA GLU A 40 9.60 7.10 0.71
C GLU A 40 8.19 7.55 1.09
N GLN A 41 7.19 6.83 0.58
CA GLN A 41 5.81 7.23 0.72
C GLN A 41 5.28 6.91 2.12
N ASP A 42 5.00 7.96 2.88
CA ASP A 42 4.43 7.87 4.23
C ASP A 42 2.95 7.51 4.26
N GLY A 43 2.52 6.86 5.33
CA GLY A 43 1.12 6.79 5.71
C GLY A 43 0.59 8.11 6.28
N LYS A 44 -0.72 8.22 6.45
CA LYS A 44 -1.41 9.40 6.97
C LYS A 44 -2.27 9.07 8.19
N GLY A 45 -2.65 10.11 8.95
CA GLY A 45 -3.47 9.99 10.15
C GLY A 45 -2.72 9.36 11.33
N GLY A 46 -3.40 9.21 12.47
CA GLY A 46 -2.79 8.69 13.70
C GLY A 46 -2.30 7.24 13.64
N LEU A 47 -2.81 6.46 12.68
CA LEU A 47 -2.40 5.07 12.44
C LEU A 47 -1.41 4.93 11.28
N PHE A 48 -1.00 6.03 10.65
CA PHE A 48 -0.05 6.06 9.53
C PHE A 48 -0.48 5.11 8.40
N LEU A 49 -1.74 5.24 7.99
CA LEU A 49 -2.38 4.38 7.01
C LEU A 49 -2.21 4.90 5.58
N ARG A 50 -2.17 3.97 4.64
CA ARG A 50 -2.29 4.26 3.22
C ARG A 50 -2.93 3.07 2.52
N PRO A 51 -3.82 3.29 1.54
CA PRO A 51 -4.38 2.18 0.81
C PRO A 51 -3.31 1.59 -0.11
N ALA A 52 -3.25 0.28 -0.23
CA ALA A 52 -2.31 -0.42 -1.09
C ALA A 52 -2.95 -1.65 -1.72
N ILE A 53 -2.56 -1.94 -2.97
CA ILE A 53 -3.00 -3.13 -3.70
C ILE A 53 -2.04 -4.28 -3.39
N ILE A 54 -2.59 -5.45 -3.08
CA ILE A 54 -1.80 -6.68 -2.96
C ILE A 54 -1.44 -7.19 -4.35
N LEU A 55 -0.16 -7.08 -4.69
CA LEU A 55 0.37 -7.45 -6.00
C LEU A 55 0.77 -8.93 -6.07
N HIS A 56 1.36 -9.43 -4.98
CA HIS A 56 1.83 -10.81 -4.87
C HIS A 56 1.84 -11.27 -3.41
N GLY A 57 1.59 -12.55 -3.18
CA GLY A 57 1.67 -13.14 -1.85
C GLY A 57 2.93 -13.99 -1.68
N PHE A 58 3.54 -13.96 -0.49
CA PHE A 58 4.71 -14.77 -0.14
C PHE A 58 4.40 -15.80 0.96
N GLY A 59 3.13 -16.10 1.19
CA GLY A 59 2.65 -16.94 2.29
C GLY A 59 1.64 -16.21 3.18
N SER A 60 1.32 -16.77 4.34
CA SER A 60 0.36 -16.20 5.30
C SER A 60 0.84 -14.91 5.95
N ASP A 61 2.16 -14.71 6.05
CA ASP A 61 2.75 -13.67 6.89
C ASP A 61 3.20 -12.43 6.11
N ALA A 62 3.46 -12.56 4.81
CA ALA A 62 4.03 -11.47 4.02
C ALA A 62 3.45 -11.39 2.61
N CYS A 63 3.31 -10.17 2.10
CA CYS A 63 2.87 -9.89 0.74
C CYS A 63 3.58 -8.67 0.15
N LEU A 64 3.70 -8.64 -1.17
CA LEU A 64 4.14 -7.48 -1.94
C LEU A 64 2.95 -6.57 -2.20
N VAL A 65 3.06 -5.30 -1.82
CA VAL A 65 2.01 -4.30 -2.04
C VAL A 65 2.50 -3.13 -2.88
N VAL A 66 1.57 -2.50 -3.61
CA VAL A 66 1.78 -1.23 -4.30
C VAL A 66 0.91 -0.16 -3.65
N PRO A 67 1.49 0.83 -2.95
CA PRO A 67 0.75 1.90 -2.30
C PRO A 67 0.02 2.80 -3.30
N LEU A 68 -1.12 3.33 -2.88
CA LEU A 68 -1.93 4.26 -3.66
C LEU A 68 -1.64 5.71 -3.30
N THR A 69 -1.84 6.58 -4.28
CA THR A 69 -1.79 8.03 -4.14
C THR A 69 -2.98 8.68 -4.83
N THR A 70 -3.51 9.74 -4.20
CA THR A 70 -4.52 10.63 -4.79
C THR A 70 -3.90 11.79 -5.57
N SER A 71 -2.57 11.85 -5.65
CA SER A 71 -1.88 12.88 -6.43
C SER A 71 -2.30 12.84 -7.91
N ALA A 72 -2.73 13.99 -8.42
CA ALA A 72 -3.09 14.18 -9.82
C ALA A 72 -1.89 14.19 -10.78
N ARG A 73 -0.67 14.31 -10.26
CA ARG A 73 0.54 14.42 -11.08
C ARG A 73 0.78 13.15 -11.88
N GLU A 74 0.82 13.32 -13.20
CA GLU A 74 1.17 12.28 -14.15
C GLU A 74 2.63 11.86 -14.01
N HIS A 75 2.84 10.55 -14.03
CA HIS A 75 4.17 9.96 -13.91
C HIS A 75 4.12 8.53 -14.48
N PRO A 76 5.12 8.07 -15.25
CA PRO A 76 5.11 6.73 -15.85
C PRO A 76 4.93 5.58 -14.83
N LEU A 77 5.49 5.76 -13.63
CA LEU A 77 5.37 4.80 -12.52
C LEU A 77 4.10 4.97 -11.66
N ARG A 78 3.11 5.77 -12.10
CA ARG A 78 1.83 5.96 -11.41
C ARG A 78 0.67 5.53 -12.29
N VAL A 79 0.27 4.28 -12.15
CA VAL A 79 -0.78 3.67 -12.97
C VAL A 79 -2.16 4.03 -12.40
N PRO A 80 -3.08 4.63 -13.17
CA PRO A 80 -4.46 4.86 -12.71
C PRO A 80 -5.16 3.55 -12.36
N VAL A 81 -5.85 3.54 -11.22
CA VAL A 81 -6.58 2.35 -10.72
C VAL A 81 -8.06 2.63 -10.44
N GLY A 82 -8.59 3.73 -10.98
CA GLY A 82 -9.98 4.14 -10.80
C GLY A 82 -10.23 4.85 -9.48
N ILE A 83 -11.45 4.71 -8.96
CA ILE A 83 -11.86 5.29 -7.67
C ILE A 83 -11.62 4.26 -6.57
N VAL A 84 -10.92 4.68 -5.53
CA VAL A 84 -10.69 3.89 -4.31
C VAL A 84 -11.04 4.77 -3.13
N ASP A 85 -11.97 4.30 -2.29
CA ASP A 85 -12.44 5.04 -1.12
C ASP A 85 -12.90 6.46 -1.49
N GLU A 86 -13.78 6.58 -2.49
CA GLU A 86 -14.33 7.85 -3.02
C GLU A 86 -13.35 8.75 -3.79
N TYR A 87 -12.05 8.45 -3.79
CA TYR A 87 -11.04 9.29 -4.46
C TYR A 87 -10.46 8.63 -5.71
N PRO A 88 -10.20 9.40 -6.79
CA PRO A 88 -9.35 8.94 -7.88
C PRO A 88 -7.97 8.55 -7.37
N ALA A 89 -7.58 7.30 -7.62
CA ALA A 89 -6.35 6.73 -7.10
C ALA A 89 -5.43 6.26 -8.23
N ARG A 90 -4.12 6.38 -7.97
CA ARG A 90 -3.05 5.84 -8.81
C ARG A 90 -2.16 4.93 -7.96
N ALA A 91 -1.82 3.77 -8.50
CA ALA A 91 -0.85 2.84 -7.92
C ALA A 91 0.57 3.37 -8.18
N ASN A 92 1.32 3.65 -7.12
CA ASN A 92 2.66 4.19 -7.20
C ASN A 92 3.70 3.05 -7.18
N ILE A 93 4.07 2.59 -8.37
CA ILE A 93 4.96 1.44 -8.58
C ILE A 93 6.33 1.68 -7.92
N SER A 94 6.86 2.90 -7.97
CA SER A 94 8.14 3.24 -7.35
C SER A 94 8.20 3.07 -5.84
N GLN A 95 7.05 2.88 -5.18
CA GLN A 95 6.91 2.73 -3.73
C GLN A 95 6.42 1.33 -3.36
N MET A 96 6.45 0.38 -4.29
CA MET A 96 6.12 -1.01 -4.00
C MET A 96 7.07 -1.55 -2.93
N ARG A 97 6.56 -2.39 -2.03
CA ARG A 97 7.37 -3.00 -0.98
C ARG A 97 6.69 -4.21 -0.36
N VAL A 98 7.50 -5.07 0.24
CA VAL A 98 7.02 -6.18 1.05
C VAL A 98 6.51 -5.65 2.39
N ILE A 99 5.36 -6.13 2.82
CA ILE A 99 4.81 -5.88 4.16
C ILE A 99 4.43 -7.18 4.82
N ASP A 100 4.47 -7.17 6.16
CA ASP A 100 3.87 -8.20 6.99
C ASP A 100 2.34 -8.04 7.02
N THR A 101 1.58 -9.15 7.01
CA THR A 101 0.12 -9.13 6.95
C THR A 101 -0.54 -8.55 8.21
N ARG A 102 0.17 -8.48 9.34
CA ARG A 102 -0.25 -7.71 10.53
C ARG A 102 -0.45 -6.23 10.25
N ARG A 103 0.15 -5.70 9.17
CA ARG A 103 0.00 -4.30 8.75
C ARG A 103 -1.31 -4.03 8.01
N LEU A 104 -2.04 -5.06 7.60
CA LEU A 104 -3.36 -4.91 6.99
C LEU A 104 -4.37 -4.50 8.08
N VAL A 105 -5.15 -3.44 7.83
CA VAL A 105 -6.07 -2.86 8.83
C VAL A 105 -7.52 -2.97 8.41
N GLU A 106 -7.83 -2.70 7.16
CA GLU A 106 -9.19 -2.78 6.65
C GLU A 106 -9.16 -3.02 5.15
N LYS A 107 -10.01 -3.92 4.68
CA LYS A 107 -10.14 -4.20 3.26
C LYS A 107 -11.09 -3.19 2.65
N VAL A 108 -10.60 -2.44 1.66
CA VAL A 108 -11.38 -1.45 0.91
C VAL A 108 -12.18 -2.12 -0.21
N GLY A 109 -11.58 -3.12 -0.86
CA GLY A 109 -12.23 -3.80 -1.98
C GLY A 109 -11.25 -4.58 -2.83
N PHE A 110 -11.55 -4.68 -4.12
CA PHE A 110 -10.73 -5.37 -5.10
C PHE A 110 -10.45 -4.48 -6.29
N LEU A 111 -9.22 -4.56 -6.81
CA LEU A 111 -8.92 -3.99 -8.11
C LEU A 111 -9.56 -4.84 -9.22
N GLU A 112 -10.16 -4.16 -10.19
CA GLU A 112 -10.69 -4.78 -11.39
C GLU A 112 -9.57 -5.53 -12.17
N LYS A 113 -9.93 -6.63 -12.83
CA LYS A 113 -8.97 -7.64 -13.27
C LYS A 113 -8.09 -7.10 -14.39
N GLU A 114 -8.66 -6.34 -15.30
CA GLU A 114 -8.04 -5.72 -16.46
C GLU A 114 -7.05 -4.63 -16.01
N LEU A 115 -7.44 -3.80 -15.04
CA LEU A 115 -6.56 -2.84 -14.39
C LEU A 115 -5.40 -3.54 -13.65
N PHE A 116 -5.68 -4.64 -12.96
CA PHE A 116 -4.64 -5.41 -12.28
C PHE A 116 -3.62 -6.03 -13.25
N VAL A 117 -4.08 -6.54 -14.40
CA VAL A 117 -3.20 -7.04 -15.47
C VAL A 117 -2.30 -5.92 -16.00
N LYS A 118 -2.86 -4.73 -16.24
CA LYS A 118 -2.09 -3.54 -16.65
C LYS A 118 -1.04 -3.16 -15.60
N LEU A 119 -1.42 -3.15 -14.32
CA LEU A 119 -0.48 -2.87 -13.23
C LEU A 119 0.66 -3.88 -13.18
N ARG A 120 0.37 -5.20 -13.26
CA ARG A 120 1.42 -6.23 -13.29
C ARG A 120 2.34 -6.08 -14.49
N LYS A 121 1.81 -5.73 -15.67
CA LYS A 121 2.63 -5.47 -16.86
C LYS A 121 3.55 -4.27 -16.65
N ALA A 122 3.05 -3.18 -16.07
CA ALA A 122 3.85 -2.01 -15.76
C ALA A 122 4.95 -2.31 -14.73
N VAL A 123 4.65 -3.10 -13.69
CA VAL A 123 5.67 -3.55 -12.71
C VAL A 123 6.74 -4.41 -13.37
N LYS A 124 6.35 -5.36 -14.24
CA LYS A 124 7.30 -6.20 -14.99
C LYS A 124 8.14 -5.41 -15.99
N GLY A 125 7.68 -4.26 -16.47
CA GLY A 125 8.47 -3.41 -17.37
C GLY A 125 9.55 -2.58 -16.67
N LEU A 126 9.61 -2.62 -15.33
CA LEU A 126 10.62 -1.90 -14.54
C LEU A 126 11.92 -2.71 -14.34
N LEU A 127 11.86 -4.04 -14.51
CA LEU A 127 12.95 -5.01 -14.27
C LEU A 127 13.14 -5.90 -15.50
#